data_AF-F5NQ68-F1
#
_entry.id   AF-F5NQ68-F1
#
_cell.length_a   1.000
_cell.length_b   1.000
_cell.length_c   1.000
_cell.angle_alpha   90.00
_cell.angle_beta   90.00
_cell.angle_gamma   90.00
#
_symmetry.space_group_name_H-M   'P 1'
#
loop_
_entity.id
_entity.type
_entity.pdbx_description
1 polymer ?
#
loop_
_entity_poly.entity_id
_entity_poly.type
_entity_poly.pdbx_seq_one_letter_code
_entity_poly.pdbx_strand_id
1 'polypeptide(L)' 'MNDDVKIALTLTRHEEAWWIINQSTEYCCTVNDQIVEPHHRMRLNEGDLIEWGLSS' A
#
# COMPACT_ATOMS: atom_id res chain seq x y z
N MET A 1 1.14 -18.83 -20.11
CA MET A 1 0.40 -18.28 -18.97
C MET A 1 1.08 -16.97 -18.65
N ASN A 2 0.39 -15.84 -18.85
CA ASN A 2 0.91 -14.59 -18.34
C ASN A 2 0.77 -14.76 -16.82
N ASP A 3 1.87 -14.92 -16.11
CA ASP A 3 1.86 -14.78 -14.65
C ASP A 3 1.36 -13.36 -14.42
N ASP A 4 0.05 -13.22 -14.20
CA ASP A 4 -0.58 -11.96 -13.84
C ASP A 4 0.17 -11.45 -12.62
N VAL A 5 1.06 -10.49 -12.85
CA VAL A 5 1.80 -9.84 -11.77
C VAL A 5 0.75 -9.16 -10.91
N LYS A 6 0.36 -9.83 -9.83
CA LYS A 6 -0.57 -9.30 -8.84
C LYS A 6 0.15 -8.19 -8.10
N ILE A 7 -0.11 -6.95 -8.51
CA ILE A 7 0.39 -5.76 -7.83
C ILE A 7 -0.32 -5.70 -6.47
N ALA A 8 0.42 -5.89 -5.38
CA ALA A 8 -0.14 -5.82 -4.03
C ALA A 8 -0.23 -4.37 -3.53
N LEU A 9 0.72 -3.51 -3.90
CA LEU A 9 0.79 -2.11 -3.46
C LEU A 9 1.03 -1.18 -4.65
N THR A 10 0.24 -0.12 -4.73
CA THR A 10 0.39 0.93 -5.75
C THR A 10 0.70 2.26 -5.08
N LEU A 11 1.77 2.94 -5.52
CA LEU A 11 2.03 4.33 -5.16
C LEU A 11 1.56 5.23 -6.29
N THR A 12 0.75 6.23 -5.95
CA THR A 12 0.22 7.18 -6.93
C THR A 12 0.23 8.60 -6.39
N ARG A 13 0.32 9.58 -7.30
CA ARG A 13 0.27 10.99 -6.96
C ARG A 13 -1.06 11.58 -7.44
N HIS A 14 -1.78 12.25 -6.55
CA HIS A 14 -3.06 12.91 -6.84
C HIS A 14 -3.14 14.21 -6.06
N GLU A 15 -3.49 15.31 -6.73
CA GLU A 15 -3.66 16.65 -6.11
C GLU A 15 -2.48 17.03 -5.20
N GLU A 16 -1.27 16.91 -5.73
CA GLU A 16 0.00 17.22 -5.05
C GLU A 16 0.38 16.32 -3.86
N ALA A 17 -0.48 15.39 -3.45
CA ALA A 17 -0.19 14.40 -2.41
C ALA A 17 0.22 13.04 -3.00
N TRP A 18 1.10 12.33 -2.29
CA TRP A 18 1.38 10.92 -2.55
C TRP A 18 0.41 10.04 -1.79
N TRP A 19 0.06 8.90 -2.37
CA TRP A 19 -0.85 7.93 -1.81
C TRP A 19 -0.29 6.53 -2.02
N ILE A 20 -0.44 5.69 -1.00
CA ILE A 20 -0.34 4.24 -1.15
C ILE A 20 -1.74 3.66 -1.23
N ILE A 21 -1.94 2.69 -2.13
CA ILE A 21 -3.16 1.91 -2.24
C ILE A 21 -2.77 0.44 -2.07
N ASN A 22 -3.36 -0.21 -1.07
CA ASN A 22 -3.22 -1.62 -0.87
C ASN A 22 -4.23 -2.35 -1.77
N GLN A 23 -3.74 -2.94 -2.86
CA GLN A 23 -4.52 -3.73 -3.83
C GLN A 23 -4.57 -5.22 -3.45
N SER A 24 -3.92 -5.61 -2.35
CA SER A 24 -3.96 -6.97 -1.84
C SER A 24 -5.37 -7.33 -1.37
N THR A 25 -5.73 -8.60 -1.53
CA THR A 25 -6.95 -9.20 -0.97
C THR A 25 -6.71 -9.87 0.38
N GLU A 26 -5.45 -10.09 0.75
CA GLU A 26 -5.07 -10.98 1.87
C GLU A 26 -4.13 -10.32 2.89
N TYR A 27 -3.33 -9.34 2.46
CA TYR A 27 -2.25 -8.79 3.28
C TYR A 27 -2.48 -7.32 3.57
N CYS A 28 -2.21 -6.92 4.82
CA CYS A 28 -2.08 -5.52 5.20
C CYS A 28 -0.66 -5.01 4.90
N CYS A 29 -0.52 -3.69 4.87
CA CYS A 29 0.77 -3.03 5.05
C CYS A 29 0.65 -1.99 6.17
N THR A 30 1.76 -1.46 6.65
CA THR A 30 1.80 -0.34 7.59
C THR A 30 2.50 0.86 6.96
N VAL A 31 2.05 2.05 7.34
CA VAL A 31 2.73 3.31 7.11
C VAL A 31 2.95 3.96 8.47
N ASN A 32 4.21 4.06 8.93
CA ASN A 32 4.55 4.52 10.29
C ASN A 32 3.67 3.86 11.37
N ASP A 33 3.64 2.53 11.40
CA ASP A 33 2.83 1.71 12.32
C ASP A 33 1.30 1.79 12.12
N GLN A 34 0.80 2.62 11.20
CA GLN A 34 -0.64 2.67 10.88
C GLN A 34 -0.97 1.63 9.81
N ILE A 35 -1.92 0.75 10.13
CA ILE A 35 -2.35 -0.31 9.22
C ILE A 35 -3.13 0.26 8.02
N VAL A 36 -2.75 -0.18 6.82
CA VAL A 36 -3.50 -0.01 5.58
C VAL A 36 -4.06 -1.38 5.19
N GLU A 37 -5.34 -1.55 5.50
CA GLU A 37 -6.12 -2.76 5.20
C GLU A 37 -6.19 -3.05 3.69
N PRO A 38 -6.49 -4.30 3.30
CA PRO A 38 -6.86 -4.65 1.93
C PRO A 38 -7.84 -3.65 1.29
N HIS A 39 -7.57 -3.25 0.05
CA HIS A 39 -8.35 -2.28 -0.75
C HIS A 39 -8.47 -0.86 -0.16
N HIS A 40 -7.67 -0.51 0.84
CA HIS A 40 -7.63 0.83 1.40
C HIS A 40 -6.48 1.65 0.84
N ARG A 41 -6.59 2.97 1.00
CA ARG A 41 -5.55 3.93 0.65
C ARG A 41 -5.18 4.80 1.82
N MET A 42 -3.92 5.21 1.88
CA MET A 42 -3.41 6.15 2.88
C MET A 42 -2.57 7.22 2.18
N ARG A 43 -2.68 8.46 2.68
CA ARG A 43 -1.83 9.56 2.23
C ARG A 43 -0.41 9.34 2.76
N LEU A 44 0.58 9.50 1.90
CA LEU A 44 1.99 9.48 2.23
C LEU A 44 2.54 10.90 2.32
N ASN A 45 3.48 11.09 3.23
CA ASN A 45 4.33 12.24 3.36
C ASN A 45 5.79 11.84 3.11
N GLU A 46 6.64 12.84 2.91
CA GLU A 46 8.07 12.61 2.78
C GLU A 46 8.65 12.04 4.07
N GLY A 47 9.38 10.93 3.96
CA GLY A 47 9.99 10.23 5.10
C GLY A 47 9.11 9.16 5.75
N ASP A 48 7.87 8.94 5.28
CA ASP A 48 7.03 7.84 5.77
C ASP A 48 7.67 6.48 5.49
N LEU A 49 7.69 5.61 6.51
CA LEU A 49 8.16 4.24 6.42
C LEU A 49 6.99 3.32 6.04
N ILE A 50 7.15 2.58 4.94
CA ILE A 50 6.18 1.58 4.49
C ILE A 50 6.73 0.19 4.78
N GLU A 51 6.02 -0.61 5.57
CA GLU A 51 6.35 -2.01 5.81
C GLU A 51 5.24 -2.91 5.26
N TRP A 52 5.63 -3.99 4.58
CA TRP A 52 4.71 -4.89 3.88
C TRP A 52 5.10 -6.34 4.15
N GLY A 53 4.16 -7.26 3.93
CA GLY A 53 4.37 -8.67 4.24
C GLY A 53 4.20 -9.01 5.73
N LEU A 54 3.47 -8.17 6.47
CA LEU A 54 3.03 -8.51 7.82
C LEU A 54 2.03 -9.67 7.71
N SER A 55 2.41 -10.84 8.23
CA SER A 55 1.49 -11.97 8.37
C SER A 55 0.44 -11.65 9.44
N SER A 56 -0.83 -11.97 9.15
CA SER A 56 -1.97 -11.84 10.06
C SER A 56 -1.75 -12.49 11.42
#